data_AF-A0A2G6BYM8-F1
#
_entry.id   AF-A0A2G6BYM8-F1
#
_cell.length_a   1.000
_cell.length_b   1.000
_cell.length_c   1.000
_cell.angle_alpha   90.00
_cell.angle_beta   90.00
_cell.angle_gamma   90.00
#
_symmetry.space_group_name_H-M   'P 1'
#
loop_
_entity.id
_entity.type
_entity.pdbx_description
1 polymer ?
#
loop_
_entity_poly.entity_id
_entity_poly.type
_entity_poly.pdbx_seq_one_letter_code
_entity_poly.pdbx_strand_id
1 'polypeptide(L)'
;MVRIVPAIYTKTPARALFVLAIICASLVSLALPSIASAAEQKVRSMRDIDQVKAYQYYHAVVKCIEEDGAKFERKTVNVGHLIDRGDGKLRCKNVITGAAQLYGFGSPEKLGLTRTSTGGWSGNDSVRSSIPKKMRDALYGGSNPGLSNAMKYVLYQKSFEIVCAGKPVPKGEQKDIRGEIIKTYKGGKMAEYFYPYKNDRGETSAVSLLAKTSGTVKNERQCKTLANFANQHADAYAGWAKDHASQSDVENAGEAAEGEDDVAASCKVEGLGWVICPAYNLLAKLNDAAFVFILANLLEVEGDLLSDNATRAAWQTFRNVANVLFVVVFVLIIYGQIVGGGGGRR
;
A
#
# COMPACT_ATOMS: atom_id res chain seq x y z
N MET A 1 51.22 -14.85 -60.82
CA MET A 1 51.00 -14.18 -59.52
C MET A 1 49.91 -14.92 -58.76
N VAL A 2 50.29 -15.76 -57.79
CA VAL A 2 49.42 -16.19 -56.68
C VAL A 2 50.35 -16.38 -55.48
N ARG A 3 50.19 -15.58 -54.43
CA ARG A 3 50.91 -15.72 -53.16
C ARG A 3 49.98 -16.40 -52.16
N ILE A 4 50.43 -17.51 -51.60
CA ILE A 4 49.88 -18.16 -50.40
C ILE A 4 51.05 -18.31 -49.42
N VAL A 5 50.96 -17.69 -48.24
CA VAL A 5 51.75 -17.97 -47.03
C VAL A 5 50.95 -17.40 -45.81
N PRO A 6 51.17 -17.80 -44.54
CA PRO A 6 50.79 -19.05 -43.87
C PRO A 6 50.04 -18.82 -42.52
N ALA A 7 49.80 -19.92 -41.79
CA ALA A 7 49.25 -20.00 -40.44
C ALA A 7 50.04 -19.22 -39.36
N ILE A 8 49.32 -18.66 -38.39
CA ILE A 8 49.86 -18.21 -37.09
C ILE A 8 48.99 -18.77 -35.96
N TYR A 9 49.64 -19.53 -35.08
CA TYR A 9 49.14 -20.05 -33.81
C TYR A 9 49.41 -18.99 -32.73
N THR A 10 48.42 -18.52 -31.97
CA THR A 10 48.67 -17.72 -30.75
C THR A 10 47.83 -18.19 -29.56
N LYS A 11 48.58 -18.71 -28.58
CA LYS A 11 48.24 -18.98 -27.17
C LYS A 11 47.16 -18.07 -26.58
N THR A 12 46.07 -18.66 -26.10
CA THR A 12 45.12 -18.04 -25.18
C THR A 12 45.74 -17.93 -23.78
N PRO A 13 45.86 -16.74 -23.17
CA PRO A 13 46.43 -16.61 -21.84
C PRO A 13 45.34 -16.89 -20.79
N ALA A 14 45.56 -17.91 -19.97
CA ALA A 14 44.76 -18.28 -18.79
C ALA A 14 44.48 -17.12 -17.80
N ARG A 15 45.18 -15.98 -17.94
CA ARG A 15 44.95 -14.74 -17.19
C ARG A 15 43.62 -14.05 -17.53
N ALA A 16 43.12 -14.17 -18.76
CA ALA A 16 41.85 -13.55 -19.16
C ALA A 16 40.64 -14.24 -18.51
N LEU A 17 40.68 -15.57 -18.37
CA LEU A 17 39.64 -16.35 -17.68
C LEU A 17 39.62 -16.09 -16.17
N PHE A 18 40.79 -15.87 -15.55
CA PHE A 18 40.88 -15.59 -14.12
C PHE A 18 40.33 -14.21 -13.74
N VAL A 19 40.56 -13.19 -14.59
CA VAL A 19 40.00 -11.84 -14.39
C VAL A 19 38.49 -11.81 -14.60
N LEU A 20 37.97 -12.55 -15.59
CA LEU A 20 36.51 -12.71 -15.79
C LEU A 20 35.84 -13.44 -14.62
N ALA A 21 36.49 -14.46 -14.03
CA ALA A 21 35.98 -15.15 -12.86
C ALA A 21 35.94 -14.26 -11.60
N ILE A 22 36.95 -13.40 -11.41
CA ILE A 22 36.98 -12.44 -10.28
C ILE A 22 35.93 -11.34 -10.47
N ILE A 23 35.72 -10.85 -11.70
CA ILE A 23 34.67 -9.85 -12.01
C ILE A 23 33.26 -10.46 -11.83
N CYS A 24 33.07 -11.74 -12.18
CA CYS A 24 31.81 -12.44 -11.89
C CYS A 24 31.61 -12.69 -10.39
N ALA A 25 32.66 -13.01 -9.63
CA ALA A 25 32.55 -13.22 -8.17
C ALA A 25 32.30 -11.91 -7.39
N SER A 26 32.82 -10.77 -7.87
CA SER A 26 32.58 -9.46 -7.27
C SER A 26 31.22 -8.86 -7.65
N LEU A 27 30.68 -9.17 -8.83
CA LEU A 27 29.32 -8.78 -9.22
C LEU A 27 28.23 -9.59 -8.51
N VAL A 28 28.51 -10.83 -8.08
CA VAL A 28 27.57 -11.64 -7.29
C VAL A 28 27.50 -11.18 -5.82
N SER A 29 28.49 -10.44 -5.33
CA SER A 29 28.56 -9.99 -3.93
C SER A 29 27.82 -8.66 -3.65
N LEU A 30 27.31 -7.97 -4.67
CA LEU A 30 26.71 -6.63 -4.54
C LEU A 30 25.18 -6.57 -4.62
N ALA A 31 24.49 -7.71 -4.67
CA ALA A 31 23.02 -7.70 -4.66
C ALA A 31 22.45 -8.99 -4.05
N LEU A 32 22.74 -9.22 -2.76
CA LEU A 32 21.75 -9.88 -1.92
C LEU A 32 21.18 -8.79 -1.01
N PRO A 33 20.00 -8.21 -1.33
CA PRO A 33 19.21 -7.63 -0.25
C PRO A 33 19.16 -8.69 0.84
N SER A 34 19.48 -8.29 2.07
CA SER A 34 19.25 -9.09 3.27
C SER A 34 17.97 -9.88 3.06
N ILE A 35 17.99 -11.21 3.18
CA ILE A 35 16.84 -12.07 2.95
C ILE A 35 15.79 -11.71 4.02
N ALA A 36 15.08 -10.61 3.79
CA ALA A 36 13.83 -10.30 4.44
C ALA A 36 12.93 -11.47 4.07
N SER A 37 12.29 -12.06 5.07
CA SER A 37 11.36 -13.16 4.80
C SER A 37 10.36 -12.72 3.72
N ALA A 38 9.88 -13.65 2.89
CA ALA A 38 8.90 -13.33 1.83
C ALA A 38 7.68 -12.55 2.36
N ALA A 39 7.35 -12.72 3.64
CA ALA A 39 6.31 -11.97 4.33
C ALA A 39 6.74 -10.51 4.67
N GLU A 40 7.96 -10.27 5.15
CA GLU A 40 8.49 -8.89 5.31
C GLU A 40 8.54 -8.14 3.97
N GLN A 41 8.82 -8.84 2.86
CA GLN A 41 8.77 -8.28 1.52
C GLN A 41 7.34 -7.89 1.11
N LYS A 42 6.34 -8.68 1.53
CA LYS A 42 4.91 -8.39 1.26
C LYS A 42 4.45 -7.11 1.95
N VAL A 43 4.73 -6.91 3.25
CA VAL A 43 4.37 -5.66 3.94
C VAL A 43 5.12 -4.45 3.38
N ARG A 44 6.42 -4.60 3.06
CA ARG A 44 7.21 -3.52 2.45
C ARG A 44 6.77 -3.13 1.04
N SER A 45 6.05 -4.01 0.35
CA SER A 45 5.47 -3.71 -0.97
C SER A 45 4.14 -2.95 -0.89
N MET A 46 3.50 -2.90 0.28
CA MET A 46 2.25 -2.16 0.47
C MET A 46 2.51 -0.66 0.55
N ARG A 47 1.50 0.13 0.22
CA ARG A 47 1.53 1.58 0.48
C ARG A 47 1.66 1.86 1.96
N ASP A 48 2.27 2.98 2.30
CA ASP A 48 2.53 3.40 3.68
C ASP A 48 1.27 3.43 4.56
N ILE A 49 0.15 3.92 4.02
CA ILE A 49 -1.14 3.94 4.73
C ILE A 49 -1.66 2.52 5.00
N ASP A 50 -1.44 1.59 4.06
CA ASP A 50 -1.90 0.22 4.17
C ASP A 50 -1.03 -0.56 5.18
N GLN A 51 0.26 -0.22 5.30
CA GLN A 51 1.12 -0.73 6.37
C GLN A 51 0.63 -0.30 7.76
N VAL A 52 0.23 0.97 7.92
CA VAL A 52 -0.33 1.48 9.19
C VAL A 52 -1.68 0.85 9.49
N LYS A 53 -2.57 0.73 8.50
CA LYS A 53 -3.87 0.04 8.64
C LYS A 53 -3.68 -1.41 9.05
N ALA A 54 -2.71 -2.12 8.46
CA ALA A 54 -2.42 -3.51 8.83
C ALA A 54 -2.07 -3.62 10.32
N TYR A 55 -1.24 -2.71 10.83
CA TYR A 55 -0.91 -2.64 12.24
C TYR A 55 -2.13 -2.34 13.12
N GLN A 56 -2.98 -1.38 12.73
CA GLN A 56 -4.21 -1.06 13.47
C GLN A 56 -5.20 -2.24 13.50
N TYR A 57 -5.42 -2.90 12.36
CA TYR A 57 -6.26 -4.09 12.26
C TYR A 57 -5.71 -5.23 13.13
N TYR A 58 -4.40 -5.46 13.14
CA TYR A 58 -3.80 -6.50 14.00
C TYR A 58 -4.19 -6.31 15.47
N HIS A 59 -3.97 -5.10 16.00
CA HIS A 59 -4.28 -4.82 17.40
C HIS A 59 -5.78 -4.82 17.69
N ALA A 60 -6.61 -4.39 16.74
CA ALA A 60 -8.06 -4.48 16.85
C ALA A 60 -8.54 -5.93 16.89
N VAL A 61 -8.01 -6.79 16.03
CA VAL A 61 -8.32 -8.22 16.03
C VAL A 61 -7.90 -8.88 17.33
N VAL A 62 -6.67 -8.63 17.79
CA VAL A 62 -6.19 -9.12 19.09
C VAL A 62 -7.15 -8.69 20.22
N LYS A 63 -7.56 -7.42 20.25
CA LYS A 63 -8.49 -6.90 21.27
C LYS A 63 -9.91 -7.47 21.16
N CYS A 64 -10.35 -7.83 19.95
CA CYS A 64 -11.62 -8.51 19.73
C CYS A 64 -11.59 -9.96 20.24
N ILE A 65 -10.44 -10.62 20.15
CA ILE A 65 -10.26 -12.03 20.49
C ILE A 65 -9.95 -12.24 21.98
N GLU A 66 -9.27 -11.30 22.63
CA GLU A 66 -8.88 -11.36 24.06
C GLU A 66 -10.05 -11.38 25.05
N GLU A 67 -11.28 -11.05 24.64
CA GLU A 67 -12.43 -10.96 25.55
C GLU A 67 -13.48 -12.05 25.29
N ASP A 68 -14.21 -12.43 26.34
CA ASP A 68 -15.12 -13.58 26.45
C ASP A 68 -15.86 -13.99 25.16
N GLY A 69 -15.80 -15.29 24.84
CA GLY A 69 -16.30 -15.89 23.59
C GLY A 69 -17.78 -15.69 23.31
N ALA A 70 -18.59 -15.37 24.33
CA ALA A 70 -20.03 -15.13 24.20
C ALA A 70 -20.39 -13.75 23.58
N LYS A 71 -19.44 -12.82 23.43
CA LYS A 71 -19.71 -11.44 22.96
C LYS A 71 -18.86 -10.98 21.77
N PHE A 72 -18.11 -11.90 21.16
CA PHE A 72 -17.15 -11.63 20.08
C PHE A 72 -17.71 -10.74 18.94
N GLU A 73 -18.98 -10.88 18.56
CA GLU A 73 -19.56 -10.13 17.43
C GLU A 73 -20.15 -8.76 17.77
N ARG A 74 -20.54 -8.55 19.02
CA ARG A 74 -21.30 -7.37 19.46
C ARG A 74 -20.42 -6.29 20.06
N LYS A 75 -19.18 -6.64 20.41
CA LYS A 75 -18.22 -5.70 20.96
C LYS A 75 -17.74 -4.69 19.91
N THR A 76 -17.58 -3.46 20.36
CA THR A 76 -16.96 -2.37 19.60
C THR A 76 -15.56 -2.11 20.16
N VAL A 77 -14.58 -1.92 19.27
CA VAL A 77 -13.19 -1.61 19.63
C VAL A 77 -12.71 -0.39 18.86
N ASN A 78 -11.77 0.36 19.45
CA ASN A 78 -11.09 1.45 18.75
C ASN A 78 -10.25 0.85 17.61
N VAL A 79 -10.42 1.33 16.39
CA VAL A 79 -9.61 0.94 15.23
C VAL A 79 -8.77 2.10 14.70
N GLY A 80 -9.10 3.32 15.11
CA GLY A 80 -8.49 4.55 14.65
C GLY A 80 -9.11 5.09 13.36
N HIS A 81 -8.91 6.38 13.13
CA HIS A 81 -9.63 7.11 12.07
C HIS A 81 -9.17 6.80 10.64
N LEU A 82 -8.05 6.08 10.49
CA LEU A 82 -7.60 5.57 9.18
C LEU A 82 -8.40 4.38 8.70
N ILE A 83 -8.97 3.60 9.63
CA ILE A 83 -9.85 2.47 9.33
C ILE A 83 -11.31 2.93 9.29
N ASP A 84 -11.75 3.66 10.32
CA ASP A 84 -13.11 4.19 10.40
C ASP A 84 -13.08 5.72 10.46
N ARG A 85 -13.49 6.38 9.37
CA ARG A 85 -13.46 7.85 9.28
C ARG A 85 -14.49 8.55 10.21
N GLY A 86 -15.39 7.80 10.83
CA GLY A 86 -16.39 8.30 11.77
C GLY A 86 -15.80 8.47 13.16
N ASP A 87 -16.23 7.63 14.10
CA ASP A 87 -15.81 7.69 15.50
C ASP A 87 -14.50 6.92 15.77
N GLY A 88 -13.91 6.32 14.73
CA GLY A 88 -12.67 5.56 14.84
C GLY A 88 -12.87 4.25 15.59
N LYS A 89 -14.10 3.73 15.61
CA LYS A 89 -14.48 2.48 16.27
C LYS A 89 -15.20 1.56 15.30
N LEU A 90 -14.98 0.26 15.44
CA LEU A 90 -15.71 -0.74 14.67
C LEU A 90 -16.17 -1.88 15.56
N ARG A 91 -17.31 -2.45 15.17
CA ARG A 91 -17.76 -3.73 15.71
C ARG A 91 -16.78 -4.83 15.30
N CYS A 92 -16.48 -5.74 16.22
CA CYS A 92 -15.52 -6.81 15.99
C CYS A 92 -15.85 -7.67 14.77
N LYS A 93 -17.13 -7.87 14.44
CA LYS A 93 -17.51 -8.53 13.18
C LYS A 93 -16.94 -7.85 11.93
N ASN A 94 -16.93 -6.51 11.90
CA ASN A 94 -16.42 -5.72 10.78
C ASN A 94 -14.88 -5.63 10.82
N VAL A 95 -14.30 -5.56 12.02
CA VAL A 95 -12.83 -5.61 12.21
C VAL A 95 -12.26 -6.88 11.60
N ILE A 96 -12.86 -8.03 11.91
CA ILE A 96 -12.40 -9.34 11.44
C ILE A 96 -12.56 -9.46 9.92
N THR A 97 -13.69 -9.03 9.36
CA THR A 97 -13.90 -9.01 7.91
C THR A 97 -12.87 -8.13 7.20
N GLY A 98 -12.65 -6.90 7.66
CA GLY A 98 -11.66 -5.99 7.07
C GLY A 98 -10.23 -6.50 7.21
N ALA A 99 -9.89 -7.08 8.36
CA ALA A 99 -8.58 -7.69 8.57
C ALA A 99 -8.35 -8.90 7.65
N ALA A 100 -9.35 -9.76 7.45
CA ALA A 100 -9.23 -10.91 6.56
C ALA A 100 -8.94 -10.47 5.11
N GLN A 101 -9.60 -9.41 4.64
CA GLN A 101 -9.35 -8.83 3.31
C GLN A 101 -7.93 -8.25 3.21
N LEU A 102 -7.55 -7.36 4.14
CA LEU A 102 -6.25 -6.69 4.09
C LEU A 102 -5.07 -7.66 4.19
N TYR A 103 -5.20 -8.72 4.97
CA TYR A 103 -4.14 -9.72 5.15
C TYR A 103 -4.10 -10.77 4.03
N GLY A 104 -5.03 -10.71 3.07
CA GLY A 104 -5.08 -11.61 1.91
C GLY A 104 -5.72 -12.97 2.19
N PHE A 105 -6.47 -13.11 3.28
CA PHE A 105 -7.31 -14.28 3.53
C PHE A 105 -8.61 -14.23 2.72
N GLY A 106 -9.04 -13.03 2.29
CA GLY A 106 -10.26 -12.82 1.51
C GLY A 106 -11.54 -12.87 2.34
N SER A 107 -11.66 -13.84 3.26
CA SER A 107 -12.81 -13.95 4.16
C SER A 107 -12.45 -14.49 5.56
N PRO A 108 -13.28 -14.25 6.58
CA PRO A 108 -13.09 -14.78 7.93
C PRO A 108 -13.17 -16.31 8.02
N GLU A 109 -13.84 -16.99 7.10
CA GLU A 109 -13.86 -18.46 7.03
C GLU A 109 -12.47 -19.04 6.80
N LYS A 110 -11.62 -18.38 5.98
CA LYS A 110 -10.21 -18.81 5.79
C LYS A 110 -9.35 -18.60 7.05
N LEU A 111 -9.82 -17.81 8.02
CA LEU A 111 -9.22 -17.73 9.36
C LEU A 111 -9.69 -18.88 10.29
N GLY A 112 -10.66 -19.67 9.87
CA GLY A 112 -11.25 -20.79 10.62
C GLY A 112 -12.50 -20.40 11.41
N LEU A 113 -13.07 -19.22 11.16
CA LEU A 113 -14.29 -18.75 11.82
C LEU A 113 -15.53 -19.25 11.07
N THR A 114 -16.60 -19.51 11.82
CA THR A 114 -17.90 -19.93 11.27
C THR A 114 -18.88 -18.77 11.32
N ARG A 115 -19.69 -18.62 10.28
CA ARG A 115 -20.74 -17.60 10.25
C ARG A 115 -21.89 -17.96 11.19
N THR A 116 -22.38 -17.00 11.96
CA THR A 116 -23.54 -17.20 12.85
C THR A 116 -24.85 -16.85 12.17
N SER A 117 -25.98 -17.31 12.74
CA SER A 117 -27.33 -16.97 12.26
C SER A 117 -27.64 -15.47 12.32
N THR A 118 -26.95 -14.72 13.19
CA THR A 118 -27.03 -13.25 13.29
C THR A 118 -26.11 -12.53 12.31
N GLY A 119 -25.44 -13.26 11.42
CA GLY A 119 -24.56 -12.71 10.39
C GLY A 119 -23.23 -12.19 10.93
N GLY A 120 -22.77 -12.66 12.09
CA GLY A 120 -21.42 -12.43 12.57
C GLY A 120 -20.54 -13.68 12.46
N TRP A 121 -19.50 -13.75 13.29
CA TRP A 121 -18.46 -14.76 13.25
C TRP A 121 -18.31 -15.43 14.62
N SER A 122 -18.13 -16.74 14.65
CA SER A 122 -17.84 -17.50 15.87
C SER A 122 -16.66 -18.45 15.66
N GLY A 123 -15.99 -18.81 16.75
CA GLY A 123 -14.89 -19.76 16.74
C GLY A 123 -14.61 -20.22 18.17
N ASN A 124 -14.21 -21.49 18.32
CA ASN A 124 -13.76 -21.99 19.61
C ASN A 124 -12.43 -21.32 20.03
N ASP A 125 -12.01 -21.54 21.27
CA ASP A 125 -10.82 -20.90 21.85
C ASP A 125 -9.53 -21.21 21.08
N SER A 126 -9.43 -22.42 20.53
CA SER A 126 -8.30 -22.83 19.69
C SER A 126 -8.25 -22.05 18.37
N VAL A 127 -9.39 -21.89 17.69
CA VAL A 127 -9.47 -21.09 16.46
C VAL A 127 -9.12 -19.65 16.79
N ARG A 128 -9.76 -19.06 17.80
CA ARG A 128 -9.58 -17.67 18.21
C ARG A 128 -8.12 -17.36 18.54
N SER A 129 -7.47 -18.18 19.36
CA SER A 129 -6.06 -18.01 19.73
C SER A 129 -5.08 -18.19 18.55
N SER A 130 -5.47 -18.91 17.50
CA SER A 130 -4.62 -19.09 16.30
C SER A 130 -4.60 -17.87 15.36
N ILE A 131 -5.64 -17.03 15.38
CA ILE A 131 -5.80 -15.92 14.41
C ILE A 131 -4.63 -14.92 14.46
N PRO A 132 -4.19 -14.41 15.62
CA PRO A 132 -3.05 -13.49 15.66
C PRO A 132 -1.78 -14.11 15.05
N LYS A 133 -1.56 -15.41 15.26
CA LYS A 133 -0.41 -16.12 14.64
C LYS A 133 -0.56 -16.17 13.12
N LYS A 134 -1.72 -16.57 12.60
CA LYS A 134 -1.99 -16.58 11.15
C LYS A 134 -1.74 -15.21 10.51
N MET A 135 -2.18 -14.14 11.17
CA MET A 135 -1.98 -12.77 10.70
C MET A 135 -0.49 -12.37 10.69
N ARG A 136 0.27 -12.72 11.74
CA ARG A 136 1.71 -12.50 11.77
C ARG A 136 2.44 -13.28 10.69
N ASP A 137 2.06 -14.54 10.47
CA ASP A 137 2.67 -15.38 9.44
C ASP A 137 2.38 -14.82 8.03
N ALA A 138 1.19 -14.27 7.80
CA ALA A 138 0.77 -13.77 6.49
C ALA A 138 1.45 -12.47 6.03
N LEU A 139 1.79 -11.57 6.95
CA LEU A 139 2.33 -10.23 6.64
C LEU A 139 3.66 -9.92 7.32
N TYR A 140 3.96 -10.51 8.47
CA TYR A 140 5.11 -10.13 9.29
C TYR A 140 6.15 -11.26 9.46
N GLY A 141 6.02 -12.36 8.70
CA GLY A 141 6.95 -13.49 8.78
C GLY A 141 6.96 -14.17 10.13
N GLY A 142 5.85 -14.09 10.87
CA GLY A 142 5.72 -14.61 12.24
C GLY A 142 6.13 -13.62 13.33
N SER A 143 6.84 -12.54 12.98
CA SER A 143 7.27 -11.48 13.90
C SER A 143 6.09 -10.65 14.41
N ASN A 144 6.22 -10.11 15.63
CA ASN A 144 5.22 -9.19 16.16
C ASN A 144 5.20 -7.89 15.34
N PRO A 145 4.02 -7.40 14.95
CA PRO A 145 3.91 -6.14 14.22
C PRO A 145 4.46 -4.97 15.04
N GLY A 146 5.23 -4.11 14.39
CA GLY A 146 5.77 -2.89 14.98
C GLY A 146 5.56 -1.70 14.06
N LEU A 147 5.48 -0.51 14.65
CA LEU A 147 5.46 0.75 13.90
C LEU A 147 6.88 1.32 13.82
N SER A 148 7.41 1.41 12.60
CA SER A 148 8.63 2.18 12.33
C SER A 148 8.38 3.68 12.59
N ASN A 149 9.43 4.48 12.72
CA ASN A 149 9.26 5.93 12.87
C ASN A 149 8.57 6.57 11.64
N ALA A 150 8.86 6.08 10.43
CA ALA A 150 8.14 6.51 9.23
C ALA A 150 6.64 6.15 9.28
N MET A 151 6.29 4.95 9.74
CA MET A 151 4.87 4.57 9.91
C MET A 151 4.18 5.40 11.00
N LYS A 152 4.88 5.76 12.08
CA LYS A 152 4.34 6.65 13.12
C LYS A 152 4.00 8.02 12.57
N TYR A 153 4.86 8.57 11.69
CA TYR A 153 4.56 9.82 10.99
C TYR A 153 3.25 9.72 10.21
N VAL A 154 3.09 8.69 9.38
CA VAL A 154 1.87 8.45 8.59
C VAL A 154 0.65 8.30 9.49
N LEU A 155 0.76 7.52 10.56
CA LEU A 155 -0.32 7.34 11.54
C LEU A 155 -0.77 8.69 12.12
N TYR A 156 0.16 9.49 12.62
CA TYR A 156 -0.17 10.74 13.31
C TYR A 156 -0.65 11.82 12.35
N GLN A 157 0.03 12.01 11.22
CA GLN A 157 -0.33 13.03 10.25
C GLN A 157 -1.70 12.73 9.62
N LYS A 158 -1.91 11.52 9.10
CA LYS A 158 -3.17 11.19 8.43
C LYS A 158 -4.34 11.19 9.42
N SER A 159 -4.12 10.74 10.66
CA SER A 159 -5.17 10.79 11.69
C SER A 159 -5.51 12.23 12.08
N PHE A 160 -4.51 13.13 12.13
CA PHE A 160 -4.71 14.57 12.33
C PHE A 160 -5.49 15.19 11.17
N GLU A 161 -5.13 14.88 9.93
CA GLU A 161 -5.80 15.44 8.74
C GLU A 161 -7.29 15.04 8.68
N ILE A 162 -7.59 13.77 8.98
CA ILE A 162 -8.97 13.27 8.96
C ILE A 162 -9.84 13.97 10.00
N VAL A 163 -9.37 14.08 11.25
CA VAL A 163 -10.21 14.51 12.38
C VAL A 163 -10.09 16.00 12.67
N CYS A 164 -8.87 16.53 12.62
CA CYS A 164 -8.53 17.83 13.20
C CYS A 164 -8.48 18.94 12.16
N ALA A 165 -8.02 18.63 10.95
CA ALA A 165 -7.50 19.65 10.04
C ALA A 165 -8.47 20.05 8.92
N GLY A 166 -8.59 21.36 8.69
CA GLY A 166 -9.13 21.92 7.45
C GLY A 166 -8.10 21.91 6.32
N LYS A 167 -8.41 22.61 5.22
CA LYS A 167 -7.55 22.70 4.03
C LYS A 167 -6.18 23.31 4.39
N PRO A 168 -5.05 22.63 4.13
CA PRO A 168 -3.73 23.14 4.47
C PRO A 168 -3.28 24.26 3.53
N VAL A 169 -2.50 25.20 4.07
CA VAL A 169 -1.83 26.27 3.30
C VAL A 169 -0.33 26.26 3.56
N PRO A 170 0.51 26.72 2.63
CA PRO A 170 1.94 26.87 2.88
C PRO A 170 2.22 27.73 4.12
N LYS A 171 3.26 27.40 4.88
CA LYS A 171 3.68 28.22 6.02
C LYS A 171 4.00 29.65 5.55
N GLY A 172 3.41 30.65 6.21
CA GLY A 172 3.53 32.06 5.86
C GLY A 172 2.31 32.64 5.12
N GLU A 173 1.44 31.78 4.57
CA GLU A 173 0.16 32.19 3.94
C GLU A 173 -1.05 32.05 4.88
N GLN A 174 -0.80 31.75 6.15
CA GLN A 174 -1.82 31.53 7.17
C GLN A 174 -2.56 32.83 7.52
N LYS A 175 -3.89 32.73 7.66
CA LYS A 175 -4.73 33.79 8.26
C LYS A 175 -4.59 33.74 9.79
N ASP A 176 -5.13 34.74 10.48
CA ASP A 176 -5.22 34.75 11.96
C ASP A 176 -6.30 33.77 12.44
N ILE A 177 -6.04 32.47 12.27
CA ILE A 177 -6.90 31.36 12.65
C ILE A 177 -6.08 30.34 13.42
N ARG A 178 -6.71 29.59 14.33
CA ARG A 178 -6.03 28.56 15.11
C ARG A 178 -5.72 27.34 14.25
N GLY A 179 -4.54 26.75 14.43
CA GLY A 179 -4.09 25.58 13.70
C GLY A 179 -2.71 25.14 14.15
N GLU A 180 -2.15 24.17 13.44
CA GLU A 180 -0.82 23.62 13.70
C GLU A 180 0.04 23.67 12.45
N ILE A 181 1.34 23.86 12.63
CA ILE A 181 2.31 23.72 11.55
C ILE A 181 2.79 22.27 11.55
N ILE A 182 2.64 21.59 10.42
CA ILE A 182 3.09 20.21 10.23
C ILE A 182 4.04 20.15 9.03
N LYS A 183 5.17 19.48 9.21
CA LYS A 183 6.07 19.09 8.12
C LYS A 183 5.36 18.01 7.30
N THR A 184 4.97 18.33 6.08
CA THR A 184 4.22 17.47 5.17
C THR A 184 5.06 17.09 3.96
N TYR A 185 5.06 15.82 3.61
CA TYR A 185 5.69 15.32 2.40
C TYR A 185 4.78 15.55 1.19
N LYS A 186 5.14 16.46 0.29
CA LYS A 186 4.37 16.75 -0.92
C LYS A 186 5.28 17.04 -2.10
N GLY A 187 5.04 16.35 -3.22
CA GLY A 187 5.82 16.52 -4.45
C GLY A 187 7.29 16.13 -4.27
N GLY A 188 7.55 14.98 -3.64
CA GLY A 188 8.90 14.46 -3.42
C GLY A 188 9.75 15.20 -2.38
N LYS A 189 9.17 16.14 -1.61
CA LYS A 189 9.90 16.94 -0.63
C LYS A 189 9.09 17.19 0.64
N MET A 190 9.79 17.32 1.77
CA MET A 190 9.20 17.81 3.00
C MET A 190 9.13 19.33 2.99
N ALA A 191 7.96 19.88 3.28
CA ALA A 191 7.76 21.30 3.48
C ALA A 191 6.81 21.54 4.65
N GLU A 192 6.90 22.71 5.28
CA GLU A 192 6.02 23.08 6.38
C GLU A 192 4.71 23.67 5.85
N TYR A 193 3.60 23.09 6.29
CA TYR A 193 2.25 23.56 5.98
C TYR A 193 1.53 23.92 7.27
N PHE A 194 0.74 24.98 7.22
CA PHE A 194 -0.19 25.35 8.28
C PHE A 194 -1.54 24.65 8.03
N TYR A 195 -2.00 23.91 9.03
CA TYR A 195 -3.27 23.20 9.02
C TYR A 195 -4.23 23.89 10.00
N PRO A 196 -5.25 24.62 9.52
CA PRO A 196 -6.25 25.21 10.40
C PRO A 196 -7.10 24.12 11.05
N TYR A 197 -7.57 24.38 12.27
CA TYR A 197 -8.51 23.46 12.92
C TYR A 197 -9.91 23.54 12.30
N LYS A 198 -10.61 22.40 12.17
CA LYS A 198 -12.01 22.36 11.70
C LYS A 198 -13.00 23.05 12.65
N ASN A 199 -12.66 23.13 13.94
CA ASN A 199 -13.53 23.66 14.98
C ASN A 199 -12.72 24.35 16.10
N ASP A 200 -13.38 25.16 16.92
CA ASP A 200 -12.73 25.94 18.00
C ASP A 200 -12.11 25.07 19.11
N ARG A 201 -12.59 23.83 19.24
CA ARG A 201 -12.03 22.78 20.13
C ARG A 201 -10.94 21.96 19.46
N GLY A 202 -10.51 22.33 18.26
CA GLY A 202 -9.64 21.53 17.42
C GLY A 202 -8.37 21.08 18.12
N GLU A 203 -7.79 21.91 18.96
CA GLU A 203 -6.58 21.57 19.73
C GLU A 203 -6.75 20.37 20.67
N THR A 204 -7.91 20.29 21.35
CA THR A 204 -8.18 19.33 22.44
C THR A 204 -9.08 18.17 22.01
N SER A 205 -9.58 18.18 20.76
CA SER A 205 -10.34 17.08 20.18
C SER A 205 -9.56 15.76 20.29
N ALA A 206 -10.20 14.76 20.88
CA ALA A 206 -9.64 13.43 21.01
C ALA A 206 -9.74 12.67 19.69
N VAL A 207 -8.64 12.02 19.31
CA VAL A 207 -8.49 11.27 18.06
C VAL A 207 -8.16 9.83 18.39
N SER A 208 -9.01 8.90 17.95
CA SER A 208 -8.78 7.46 18.07
C SER A 208 -7.65 7.01 17.12
N LEU A 209 -6.69 6.24 17.65
CA LEU A 209 -5.53 5.74 16.91
C LEU A 209 -5.48 4.22 16.83
N LEU A 210 -5.78 3.50 17.91
CA LEU A 210 -5.77 2.03 17.92
C LEU A 210 -6.50 1.41 19.12
N ALA A 211 -6.74 0.09 19.01
CA ALA A 211 -7.50 -0.72 19.97
C ALA A 211 -6.78 -0.98 21.30
N LYS A 212 -5.44 -1.03 21.27
CA LYS A 212 -4.61 -1.48 22.39
C LYS A 212 -3.49 -0.49 22.63
N THR A 213 -3.17 -0.22 23.89
CA THR A 213 -2.00 0.60 24.24
C THR A 213 -0.76 -0.25 24.03
N SER A 214 -0.27 -0.29 22.79
CA SER A 214 1.12 -0.71 22.54
C SER A 214 1.99 0.36 23.21
N GLY A 215 2.96 -0.02 24.04
CA GLY A 215 3.61 0.87 25.04
C GLY A 215 4.15 2.21 24.52
N THR A 216 4.25 2.41 23.20
CA THR A 216 4.67 3.67 22.54
C THR A 216 3.50 4.53 22.00
N VAL A 217 2.32 3.95 21.70
CA VAL A 217 1.18 4.65 21.10
C VAL A 217 -0.08 4.45 21.94
N LYS A 218 -0.61 5.56 22.48
CA LYS A 218 -1.88 5.58 23.23
C LYS A 218 -3.06 5.39 22.27
N ASN A 219 -4.16 4.83 22.80
CA ASN A 219 -5.39 4.57 22.05
C ASN A 219 -6.01 5.86 21.49
N GLU A 220 -5.87 6.97 22.22
CA GLU A 220 -6.39 8.28 21.86
C GLU A 220 -5.35 9.37 22.14
N ARG A 221 -5.36 10.44 21.33
CA ARG A 221 -4.51 11.63 21.52
C ARG A 221 -5.24 12.90 21.10
N GLN A 222 -4.81 14.03 21.65
CA GLN A 222 -5.29 15.35 21.24
C GLN A 222 -4.64 15.77 19.92
N CYS A 223 -5.35 16.57 19.11
CA CYS A 223 -4.87 17.03 17.81
C CYS A 223 -3.51 17.75 17.87
N LYS A 224 -3.30 18.64 18.84
CA LYS A 224 -1.97 19.28 19.02
C LYS A 224 -0.85 18.29 19.30
N THR A 225 -1.15 17.27 20.11
CA THR A 225 -0.18 16.20 20.40
C THR A 225 0.13 15.40 19.14
N LEU A 226 -0.85 15.17 18.28
CA LEU A 226 -0.64 14.49 16.99
C LEU A 226 0.23 15.29 16.04
N ALA A 227 -0.03 16.59 15.88
CA ALA A 227 0.80 17.46 15.06
C ALA A 227 2.28 17.44 15.51
N ASN A 228 2.51 17.53 16.83
CA ASN A 228 3.85 17.44 17.41
C ASN A 228 4.54 16.10 17.13
N PHE A 229 3.83 14.98 17.27
CA PHE A 229 4.41 13.67 16.98
C PHE A 229 4.59 13.39 15.49
N ALA A 230 3.75 13.94 14.62
CA ALA A 230 4.02 13.94 13.19
C ALA A 230 5.33 14.68 12.92
N ASN A 231 5.51 15.91 13.43
CA ASN A 231 6.75 16.66 13.25
C ASN A 231 7.99 15.94 13.80
N GLN A 232 7.86 15.24 14.93
CA GLN A 232 8.95 14.45 15.52
C GLN A 232 9.43 13.32 14.60
N HIS A 233 8.54 12.76 13.78
CA HIS A 233 8.84 11.62 12.91
C HIS A 233 8.96 11.99 11.43
N ALA A 234 8.76 13.27 11.10
CA ALA A 234 8.83 13.83 9.76
C ALA A 234 10.14 13.48 9.04
N ASP A 235 11.29 13.66 9.71
CA ASP A 235 12.59 13.45 9.06
C ASP A 235 12.84 11.96 8.79
N ALA A 236 12.32 11.07 9.64
CA ALA A 236 12.37 9.61 9.41
C ALA A 236 11.51 9.21 8.21
N TYR A 237 10.33 9.81 8.06
CA TYR A 237 9.49 9.58 6.89
C TYR A 237 10.10 10.16 5.61
N ALA A 238 10.72 11.35 5.68
CA ALA A 238 11.42 11.95 4.56
C ALA A 238 12.56 11.05 4.03
N GLY A 239 13.29 10.39 4.94
CA GLY A 239 14.28 9.38 4.57
C GLY A 239 13.63 8.16 3.91
N TRP A 240 12.58 7.62 4.53
CA TRP A 240 11.86 6.45 4.00
C TRP A 240 11.26 6.69 2.61
N ALA A 241 10.62 7.86 2.38
CA ALA A 241 9.89 8.18 1.16
C ALA A 241 10.81 8.35 -0.06
N LYS A 242 12.09 8.66 0.11
CA LYS A 242 13.07 8.72 -1.00
C LYS A 242 13.27 7.36 -1.65
N ASP A 243 13.31 6.31 -0.83
CA ASP A 243 13.55 4.93 -1.27
C ASP A 243 12.23 4.21 -1.65
N HIS A 244 11.09 4.81 -1.32
CA HIS A 244 9.75 4.20 -1.44
C HIS A 244 8.73 5.15 -2.08
N ALA A 245 9.16 5.99 -3.03
CA ALA A 245 8.33 7.02 -3.65
C ALA A 245 7.04 6.48 -4.29
N SER A 246 7.05 5.25 -4.83
CA SER A 246 5.84 4.62 -5.39
C SER A 246 4.83 4.13 -4.34
N GLN A 247 5.14 4.24 -3.06
CA GLN A 247 4.36 3.71 -1.93
C GLN A 247 3.90 4.81 -0.97
N SER A 248 4.29 6.07 -1.19
CA SER A 248 3.96 7.19 -0.32
C SER A 248 2.60 7.80 -0.65
N ASP A 249 1.58 7.56 0.17
CA ASP A 249 0.24 8.18 0.01
C ASP A 249 0.14 9.57 0.68
N VAL A 250 1.17 10.02 1.41
CA VAL A 250 1.19 11.37 2.02
C VAL A 250 1.12 12.49 0.97
N GLU A 251 1.49 12.23 -0.28
CA GLU A 251 1.44 13.22 -1.36
C GLU A 251 0.01 13.70 -1.71
N ASN A 252 -1.03 12.90 -1.44
CA ASN A 252 -2.43 13.18 -1.84
C ASN A 252 -3.34 13.65 -0.70
N ALA A 253 -2.80 14.00 0.46
CA ALA A 253 -3.62 14.29 1.65
C ALA A 253 -4.24 15.69 1.73
N GLY A 254 -3.99 16.54 0.74
CA GLY A 254 -4.43 17.95 0.74
C GLY A 254 -5.92 18.18 0.40
N GLU A 255 -6.67 17.15 0.05
CA GLU A 255 -8.09 17.26 -0.35
C GLU A 255 -8.96 16.28 0.45
N ALA A 256 -9.21 16.57 1.73
CA ALA A 256 -10.29 15.91 2.47
C ALA A 256 -10.72 16.71 3.72
N ALA A 257 -11.40 17.84 3.52
CA ALA A 257 -12.28 18.41 4.54
C ALA A 257 -13.25 19.43 3.92
N GLU A 258 -14.42 18.95 3.52
CA GLU A 258 -15.68 19.67 3.69
C GLU A 258 -16.79 18.63 3.78
N GLY A 259 -17.66 18.81 4.78
CA GLY A 259 -18.88 18.04 4.92
C GLY A 259 -19.82 18.30 3.75
N GLU A 260 -20.81 17.42 3.63
CA GLU A 260 -21.98 17.48 2.75
C GLU A 260 -22.35 18.90 2.29
N ASP A 261 -21.72 19.33 1.21
CA ASP A 261 -22.28 19.83 -0.05
C ASP A 261 -21.06 20.25 -0.90
N ASP A 262 -21.14 20.06 -2.21
CA ASP A 262 -20.07 20.35 -3.19
C ASP A 262 -18.91 19.33 -3.29
N VAL A 263 -19.27 18.12 -3.72
CA VAL A 263 -18.36 17.28 -4.52
C VAL A 263 -18.15 17.93 -5.89
N ALA A 264 -17.23 18.89 -6.02
CA ALA A 264 -16.55 19.20 -7.29
C ALA A 264 -15.48 20.30 -7.13
N ALA A 265 -14.26 19.94 -6.76
CA ALA A 265 -13.09 20.77 -7.04
C ALA A 265 -11.90 19.95 -7.56
N SER A 266 -12.13 19.03 -8.51
CA SER A 266 -11.07 18.60 -9.44
C SER A 266 -11.54 18.15 -10.83
N CYS A 267 -12.85 18.11 -11.12
CA CYS A 267 -13.37 17.90 -12.47
C CYS A 267 -13.48 19.20 -13.27
N LYS A 268 -12.38 19.96 -13.40
CA LYS A 268 -12.33 21.11 -14.31
C LYS A 268 -11.53 20.77 -15.55
N VAL A 269 -12.18 20.04 -16.46
CA VAL A 269 -11.85 20.04 -17.90
C VAL A 269 -12.94 20.87 -18.57
N GLU A 270 -12.55 21.98 -19.18
CA GLU A 270 -13.48 22.89 -19.85
C GLU A 270 -14.25 22.15 -20.96
N GLY A 271 -15.58 22.11 -20.84
CA GLY A 271 -16.52 21.66 -21.89
C GLY A 271 -17.10 20.24 -21.77
N LEU A 272 -16.55 19.33 -20.96
CA LEU A 272 -17.00 17.91 -20.89
C LEU A 272 -17.23 17.36 -19.46
N GLY A 273 -17.18 18.23 -18.44
CA GLY A 273 -17.19 17.83 -17.02
C GLY A 273 -18.46 17.10 -16.53
N TRP A 274 -19.61 17.27 -17.19
CA TRP A 274 -20.87 16.65 -16.74
C TRP A 274 -20.97 15.15 -17.05
N VAL A 275 -20.16 14.62 -17.98
CA VAL A 275 -20.11 13.18 -18.33
C VAL A 275 -18.90 12.50 -17.71
N ILE A 276 -17.75 13.19 -17.71
CA ILE A 276 -16.48 12.61 -17.27
C ILE A 276 -16.44 12.41 -15.75
N CYS A 277 -17.04 13.31 -14.97
CA CYS A 277 -16.99 13.23 -13.50
C CYS A 277 -17.86 12.08 -12.91
N PRO A 278 -19.08 11.82 -13.42
CA PRO A 278 -19.82 10.60 -13.09
C PRO A 278 -19.09 9.35 -13.59
N ALA A 279 -18.47 9.39 -14.78
CA ALA A 279 -17.69 8.27 -15.29
C ALA A 279 -16.46 7.96 -14.43
N TYR A 280 -15.74 8.97 -13.92
CA TYR A 280 -14.58 8.78 -13.04
C TYR A 280 -14.97 8.31 -11.64
N ASN A 281 -16.05 8.84 -11.06
CA ASN A 281 -16.56 8.34 -9.78
C ASN A 281 -17.15 6.94 -9.91
N LEU A 282 -17.76 6.63 -11.06
CA LEU A 282 -18.20 5.29 -11.41
C LEU A 282 -17.00 4.38 -11.68
N LEU A 283 -15.94 4.84 -12.36
CA LEU A 283 -14.69 4.09 -12.59
C LEU A 283 -13.92 3.87 -11.29
N ALA A 284 -13.92 4.81 -10.34
CA ALA A 284 -13.32 4.64 -9.03
C ALA A 284 -14.11 3.62 -8.20
N LYS A 285 -15.44 3.73 -8.19
CA LYS A 285 -16.32 2.73 -7.54
C LYS A 285 -16.29 1.38 -8.26
N LEU A 286 -16.16 1.35 -9.57
CA LEU A 286 -16.00 0.14 -10.39
C LEU A 286 -14.60 -0.41 -10.27
N ASN A 287 -13.57 0.38 -10.02
CA ASN A 287 -12.22 -0.12 -9.76
C ASN A 287 -12.15 -0.69 -8.34
N ASP A 288 -12.72 -0.02 -7.34
CA ASP A 288 -12.85 -0.57 -5.98
C ASP A 288 -13.76 -1.81 -5.97
N ALA A 289 -14.88 -1.79 -6.70
CA ALA A 289 -15.76 -2.94 -6.85
C ALA A 289 -15.17 -4.03 -7.75
N ALA A 290 -14.37 -3.70 -8.77
CA ALA A 290 -13.66 -4.66 -9.60
C ALA A 290 -12.49 -5.24 -8.85
N PHE A 291 -11.78 -4.52 -7.98
CA PHE A 291 -10.83 -5.14 -7.06
C PHE A 291 -11.56 -6.13 -6.15
N VAL A 292 -12.70 -5.77 -5.56
CA VAL A 292 -13.49 -6.70 -4.73
C VAL A 292 -14.07 -7.87 -5.55
N PHE A 293 -14.50 -7.64 -6.80
CA PHE A 293 -15.15 -8.64 -7.66
C PHE A 293 -14.14 -9.53 -8.41
N ILE A 294 -13.01 -9.00 -8.86
CA ILE A 294 -11.87 -9.73 -9.45
C ILE A 294 -11.21 -10.57 -8.36
N LEU A 295 -11.05 -10.05 -7.14
CA LEU A 295 -10.55 -10.86 -6.01
C LEU A 295 -11.55 -11.94 -5.58
N ALA A 296 -12.86 -11.69 -5.71
CA ALA A 296 -13.90 -12.67 -5.36
C ALA A 296 -14.21 -13.70 -6.45
N ASN A 297 -13.98 -13.41 -7.74
CA ASN A 297 -14.38 -14.29 -8.85
C ASN A 297 -13.28 -14.64 -9.85
N LEU A 298 -12.12 -13.96 -9.84
CA LEU A 298 -11.00 -14.21 -10.78
C LEU A 298 -9.73 -14.75 -10.11
N LEU A 299 -9.58 -14.61 -8.78
CA LEU A 299 -8.48 -15.19 -8.01
C LEU A 299 -8.88 -16.45 -7.22
N GLU A 300 -10.05 -17.02 -7.50
CA GLU A 300 -10.37 -18.41 -7.20
C GLU A 300 -9.81 -19.31 -8.32
N VAL A 301 -8.52 -19.12 -8.67
CA VAL A 301 -7.77 -20.17 -9.35
C VAL A 301 -7.21 -21.03 -8.23
N GLU A 302 -7.93 -22.11 -7.92
CA GLU A 302 -7.40 -23.21 -7.12
C GLU A 302 -6.00 -23.55 -7.64
N GLY A 303 -4.99 -23.46 -6.76
CA GLY A 303 -3.62 -23.86 -7.07
C GLY A 303 -3.50 -25.33 -7.49
N ASP A 304 -4.58 -26.11 -7.35
CA ASP A 304 -4.66 -27.50 -7.80
C ASP A 304 -4.91 -27.65 -9.31
N LEU A 305 -5.47 -26.64 -10.00
CA LEU A 305 -5.64 -26.63 -11.47
C LEU A 305 -4.34 -26.30 -12.25
N LEU A 306 -3.31 -25.79 -11.57
CA LEU A 306 -1.98 -25.52 -12.15
C LEU A 306 -1.04 -26.74 -12.08
N SER A 307 -1.49 -27.83 -11.45
CA SER A 307 -0.80 -29.12 -11.44
C SER A 307 -1.11 -29.97 -12.68
N ASP A 308 -2.18 -29.65 -13.41
CA ASP A 308 -2.62 -30.43 -14.58
C ASP A 308 -1.86 -30.03 -15.86
N ASN A 309 -1.46 -31.03 -16.64
CA ASN A 309 -0.63 -30.86 -17.85
C ASN A 309 -1.33 -29.99 -18.90
N ALA A 310 -2.66 -29.95 -18.90
CA ALA A 310 -3.47 -29.15 -19.82
C ALA A 310 -3.32 -27.64 -19.55
N THR A 311 -3.30 -27.20 -18.29
CA THR A 311 -3.20 -25.78 -17.92
C THR A 311 -1.80 -25.23 -18.20
N ARG A 312 -0.76 -26.05 -17.99
CA ARG A 312 0.62 -25.69 -18.39
C ARG A 312 0.77 -25.57 -19.90
N ALA A 313 0.12 -26.44 -20.67
CA ALA A 313 0.12 -26.38 -22.13
C ALA A 313 -0.65 -25.14 -22.65
N ALA A 314 -1.79 -24.79 -22.03
CA ALA A 314 -2.55 -23.59 -22.36
C ALA A 314 -1.73 -22.31 -22.07
N TRP A 315 -1.04 -22.27 -20.93
CA TRP A 315 -0.20 -21.12 -20.55
C TRP A 315 1.09 -20.99 -21.37
N GLN A 316 1.68 -22.11 -21.81
CA GLN A 316 2.77 -22.13 -22.78
C GLN A 316 2.31 -21.57 -24.14
N THR A 317 1.14 -22.01 -24.61
CA THR A 317 0.57 -21.54 -25.87
C THR A 317 0.26 -20.04 -25.83
N PHE A 318 -0.36 -19.55 -24.75
CA PHE A 318 -0.63 -18.13 -24.57
C PHE A 318 0.65 -17.28 -24.61
N ARG A 319 1.70 -17.72 -23.89
CA ARG A 319 3.00 -17.01 -23.89
C ARG A 319 3.69 -17.04 -25.24
N ASN A 320 3.63 -18.15 -25.98
CA ASN A 320 4.19 -18.24 -27.32
C ASN A 320 3.48 -17.29 -28.30
N VAL A 321 2.14 -17.22 -28.25
CA VAL A 321 1.37 -16.29 -29.08
C VAL A 321 1.69 -14.83 -28.73
N ALA A 322 1.77 -14.51 -27.43
CA ALA A 322 2.13 -13.17 -26.97
C ALA A 322 3.54 -12.75 -27.42
N ASN A 323 4.51 -13.66 -27.36
CA ASN A 323 5.88 -13.38 -27.80
C ASN A 323 5.96 -13.13 -29.31
N VAL A 324 5.22 -13.89 -30.12
CA VAL A 324 5.16 -13.67 -31.57
C VAL A 324 4.52 -12.31 -31.88
N LEU A 325 3.41 -11.98 -31.23
CA LEU A 325 2.75 -10.68 -31.38
C LEU A 325 3.66 -9.51 -30.97
N PHE A 326 4.42 -9.67 -29.89
CA PHE A 326 5.37 -8.67 -29.42
C PHE A 326 6.43 -8.35 -30.48
N VAL A 327 7.00 -9.38 -31.13
CA VAL A 327 7.96 -9.20 -32.23
C VAL A 327 7.33 -8.48 -33.42
N VAL A 328 6.10 -8.85 -33.81
CA VAL A 328 5.39 -8.19 -34.93
C VAL A 328 5.15 -6.71 -34.65
N VAL A 329 4.72 -6.35 -33.43
CA VAL A 329 4.52 -4.95 -33.04
C VAL A 329 5.85 -4.18 -33.07
N PHE A 330 6.94 -4.77 -32.58
CA PHE A 330 8.26 -4.14 -32.65
C PHE A 330 8.74 -3.91 -34.08
N VAL A 331 8.51 -4.85 -34.99
CA VAL A 331 8.84 -4.69 -36.41
C VAL A 331 8.01 -3.56 -37.05
N LEU A 332 6.72 -3.45 -36.72
CA LEU A 332 5.87 -2.36 -37.22
C LEU A 332 6.31 -0.98 -36.71
N ILE A 333 6.71 -0.89 -35.43
CA ILE A 333 7.23 0.35 -34.84
C ILE A 333 8.54 0.75 -35.54
N ILE A 334 9.48 -0.19 -35.72
CA ILE A 334 10.76 0.07 -36.39
C ILE A 334 10.53 0.46 -37.86
N TYR A 335 9.63 -0.23 -38.58
CA TYR A 335 9.29 0.11 -39.95
C TYR A 335 8.61 1.48 -40.04
N GLY A 336 7.79 1.85 -39.05
CA GLY A 336 7.22 3.19 -38.92
C GLY A 336 8.27 4.30 -38.77
N GLN A 337 9.38 4.03 -38.08
CA GLN A 337 10.51 4.97 -37.99
C GLN A 337 11.35 5.02 -39.28
N ILE A 338 11.53 3.89 -39.97
CA ILE A 338 12.31 3.81 -41.22
C ILE A 338 11.55 4.45 -42.39
N VAL A 339 10.23 4.27 -42.48
CA VAL A 339 9.37 4.85 -43.53
C VAL A 339 8.97 6.29 -43.20
N GLY A 340 8.84 6.65 -41.92
CA GLY A 340 8.56 8.02 -41.46
C GLY A 340 9.73 9.00 -41.61
N GLY A 341 10.95 8.51 -41.85
CA GLY A 341 12.16 9.32 -42.03
C GLY A 341 12.59 9.59 -43.47
N GLY A 342 11.79 9.19 -44.47
CA GLY A 342 12.24 9.08 -45.87
C GLY A 342 11.35 9.70 -46.95
N GLY A 343 10.55 10.73 -46.66
CA GLY A 343 9.74 11.45 -47.64
C GLY A 343 9.98 12.97 -47.59
N GLY A 344 10.76 13.48 -48.53
CA GLY A 344 11.23 14.87 -48.53
C GLY A 344 10.22 15.94 -48.97
N ARG A 345 10.51 17.16 -48.48
CA ARG A 345 10.34 18.51 -49.09
C ARG A 345 8.98 18.88 -49.71
N ARG A 346 8.23 19.75 -49.03
CA ARG A 346 8.11 21.20 -49.31
C ARG A 346 7.25 21.89 -48.27
#